data_AF-A0A529ST83-F1
#
_entry.id   AF-A0A529ST83-F1
#
_cell.length_a   1.000
_cell.length_b   1.000
_cell.length_c   1.000
_cell.angle_alpha   90.00
_cell.angle_beta   90.00
_cell.angle_gamma   90.00
#
_symmetry.space_group_name_H-M   'P 1'
#
loop_
_entity.id
_entity.type
_entity.pdbx_description
1 polymer ?
#
loop_
_entity_poly.entity_id
_entity_poly.type
_entity_poly.pdbx_seq_one_letter_code
_entity_poly.pdbx_strand_id
1 'polypeptide(L)'
;MNDLTPPNRCRIVLIAPPLVPAEHICAAFEGGDIASLILPDNGMDDASFQAFAERIVPIAQGAGIAVIIAGDSRIAGRVQADGIHV
;
A
#
# COMPACT_ATOMS: atom_id res chain seq x y z
N MET A 1 -15.83 -8.65 12.04
CA MET A 1 -16.89 -9.06 11.08
C MET A 1 -16.90 -7.96 10.04
N ASN A 2 -16.45 -8.23 8.80
CA ASN A 2 -16.60 -7.24 7.74
C ASN A 2 -18.09 -7.04 7.50
N ASP A 3 -18.52 -5.78 7.50
CA ASP A 3 -19.88 -5.43 7.11
C ASP A 3 -20.13 -5.97 5.70
N LEU A 4 -21.09 -6.90 5.55
CA LEU A 4 -21.38 -7.57 4.28
C LEU A 4 -22.09 -6.65 3.28
N THR A 5 -22.53 -5.48 3.74
CA THR A 5 -23.07 -4.43 2.88
C THR A 5 -21.90 -3.55 2.44
N PRO A 6 -21.46 -3.61 1.17
CA PRO A 6 -20.41 -2.73 0.71
C PRO A 6 -20.86 -1.29 0.91
N PRO A 7 -20.07 -0.42 1.55
CA PRO A 7 -20.45 0.97 1.73
C PRO A 7 -20.74 1.58 0.36
N ASN A 8 -21.90 2.23 0.23
CA ASN A 8 -22.36 2.87 -1.00
C ASN A 8 -21.63 4.21 -1.24
N ARG A 9 -20.29 4.16 -1.25
CA ARG A 9 -19.38 5.26 -1.58
C ARG A 9 -18.16 4.72 -2.33
N CYS A 10 -17.77 5.42 -3.39
CA CYS A 10 -16.52 5.13 -4.10
C CYS A 10 -15.33 5.49 -3.20
N ARG A 11 -14.44 4.53 -2.96
CA ARG A 11 -13.18 4.73 -2.23
C ARG A 11 -12.03 4.81 -3.24
N ILE A 12 -10.96 5.49 -2.86
CA ILE A 12 -9.80 5.75 -3.71
C ILE A 12 -8.82 4.57 -3.62
N VAL A 13 -8.29 4.14 -4.76
CA VAL A 13 -7.13 3.25 -4.83
C VAL A 13 -5.92 4.08 -5.28
N LEU A 14 -4.87 4.08 -4.48
CA LEU A 14 -3.63 4.78 -4.80
C LEU A 14 -2.61 3.82 -5.41
N ILE A 15 -1.80 4.33 -6.34
CA ILE A 15 -0.63 3.63 -6.87
C ILE A 15 0.58 4.53 -6.63
N ALA A 16 1.58 4.03 -5.90
CA ALA A 16 2.76 4.80 -5.55
C ALA A 16 3.60 5.12 -6.80
N PRO A 17 3.89 6.40 -7.09
CA PRO A 17 4.75 6.78 -8.20
C PRO A 17 6.22 6.44 -7.89
N PRO A 18 7.07 6.31 -8.93
CA PRO A 18 8.51 6.17 -8.73
C PRO A 18 9.11 7.42 -8.09
N LEU A 19 10.22 7.24 -7.36
CA LEU A 19 11.03 8.33 -6.78
C LEU A 19 10.32 9.21 -5.74
N VAL A 20 9.18 8.78 -5.20
CA VAL A 20 8.47 9.48 -4.14
C VAL A 20 8.87 8.92 -2.76
N PRO A 21 9.35 9.75 -1.83
CA PRO A 21 9.64 9.31 -0.47
C PRO A 21 8.42 8.77 0.27
N ALA A 22 8.64 7.83 1.19
CA ALA A 22 7.58 7.16 1.95
C ALA A 22 6.66 8.15 2.69
N GLU A 23 7.23 9.24 3.24
CA GLU A 23 6.48 10.28 3.93
C GLU A 23 5.45 10.99 3.05
N HIS A 24 5.77 11.20 1.76
CA HIS A 24 4.84 11.84 0.81
C HIS A 24 3.71 10.89 0.42
N ILE A 25 3.99 9.58 0.34
CA ILE A 25 2.94 8.58 0.14
C ILE A 25 2.00 8.55 1.35
N CYS A 26 2.56 8.58 2.56
CA CYS A 26 1.75 8.59 3.77
C CYS A 26 0.92 9.87 3.90
N ALA A 27 1.47 11.03 3.50
CA ALA A 27 0.72 12.29 3.48
C ALA A 27 -0.49 12.25 2.54
N ALA A 28 -0.46 11.43 1.47
CA ALA A 28 -1.60 11.25 0.57
C ALA A 28 -2.80 10.60 1.26
N PHE A 29 -2.62 9.95 2.42
CA PHE A 29 -3.70 9.32 3.17
C PHE A 29 -4.74 10.32 3.68
N GLU A 30 -4.35 11.59 3.86
CA GLU A 30 -5.24 12.69 4.22
C GLU A 30 -6.08 13.20 3.04
N GLY A 31 -5.82 12.72 1.82
CA GLY A 31 -6.47 13.18 0.59
C GLY A 31 -7.91 12.71 0.39
N GLY A 32 -8.43 11.83 1.25
CA GLY A 32 -9.82 11.36 1.18
C GLY A 32 -10.00 9.94 1.70
N ASP A 33 -11.10 9.30 1.30
CA ASP A 33 -11.40 7.91 1.71
C ASP A 33 -10.67 6.90 0.81
N ILE A 34 -9.52 6.44 1.27
CA ILE A 34 -8.67 5.50 0.54
C ILE A 34 -8.95 4.08 1.00
N ALA A 35 -9.23 3.20 0.04
CA ALA A 35 -9.41 1.76 0.30
C ALA A 35 -8.09 1.01 0.32
N SER A 36 -7.21 1.29 -0.62
CA SER A 36 -5.96 0.56 -0.77
C SER A 36 -4.85 1.39 -1.42
N LEU A 37 -3.62 0.94 -1.17
CA LEU A 37 -2.39 1.43 -1.76
C LEU A 37 -1.68 0.29 -2.46
N ILE A 38 -1.40 0.44 -3.75
CA ILE A 38 -0.52 -0.45 -4.51
C ILE A 38 0.89 0.15 -4.49
N LEU A 39 1.87 -0.64 -4.05
CA LEU A 39 3.29 -0.30 -4.07
C LEU A 39 3.99 -1.08 -5.19
N PRO A 40 4.34 -0.43 -6.31
CA PRO A 40 5.30 -0.96 -7.27
C PRO A 40 6.73 -0.82 -6.75
N ASP A 41 7.60 -1.75 -7.16
CA ASP A 41 9.04 -1.68 -6.92
C ASP A 41 9.67 -0.44 -7.58
N ASN A 42 9.05 0.05 -8.66
CA ASN A 42 9.45 1.26 -9.36
C ASN A 42 10.93 1.24 -9.77
N GLY A 43 11.47 0.05 -10.05
CA GLY A 43 12.87 -0.17 -10.42
C GLY A 43 13.88 -0.18 -9.25
N MET A 44 13.41 -0.16 -8.00
CA MET A 44 14.26 -0.42 -6.84
C MET A 44 14.69 -1.89 -6.81
N ASP A 45 15.87 -2.17 -6.24
CA ASP A 45 16.24 -3.55 -5.91
C ASP A 45 15.41 -4.10 -4.74
N ASP A 46 15.32 -5.43 -4.64
CA ASP A 46 14.51 -6.13 -3.62
C ASP A 46 14.75 -5.62 -2.19
N ALA A 47 15.99 -5.32 -1.81
CA ALA A 47 16.31 -4.90 -0.45
C ALA A 47 15.87 -3.46 -0.18
N SER A 48 16.14 -2.56 -1.12
CA SER A 48 15.67 -1.17 -1.05
C SER A 48 14.15 -1.08 -1.05
N PHE A 49 13.48 -1.86 -1.90
CA PHE A 49 12.03 -1.89 -1.97
C PHE A 49 11.39 -2.49 -0.70
N GLN A 50 11.95 -3.58 -0.17
CA GLN A 50 11.46 -4.16 1.08
C GLN A 50 11.57 -3.16 2.23
N ALA A 51 12.72 -2.50 2.42
CA ALA A 51 12.90 -1.48 3.46
C ALA A 51 11.95 -0.28 3.29
N PHE A 52 11.66 0.09 2.03
CA PHE A 52 10.68 1.13 1.71
C PHE A 52 9.26 0.70 2.10
N ALA A 53 8.85 -0.50 1.71
CA ALA A 53 7.52 -1.05 2.03
C ALA A 53 7.34 -1.28 3.53
N GLU A 54 8.34 -1.77 4.26
CA GLU A 54 8.31 -1.96 5.72
C GLU A 54 7.99 -0.67 6.49
N ARG A 55 8.34 0.49 5.94
CA ARG A 55 8.00 1.79 6.55
C ARG A 55 6.54 2.19 6.31
N ILE A 56 5.99 1.86 5.14
CA ILE A 56 4.67 2.33 4.69
C ILE A 56 3.56 1.41 5.18
N VAL A 57 3.76 0.10 5.12
CA VAL A 57 2.75 -0.92 5.43
C VAL A 57 2.07 -0.69 6.79
N PRO A 58 2.80 -0.59 7.92
CA PRO A 58 2.16 -0.41 9.22
C PRO A 58 1.41 0.93 9.35
N ILE A 59 1.86 1.98 8.66
CA ILE A 59 1.21 3.30 8.68
C ILE A 59 -0.12 3.23 7.92
N ALA A 60 -0.11 2.66 6.72
CA ALA A 60 -1.30 2.51 5.89
C ALA A 60 -2.35 1.59 6.56
N GLN A 61 -1.91 0.45 7.09
CA GLN A 61 -2.80 -0.48 7.81
C GLN A 61 -3.39 0.17 9.07
N GLY A 62 -2.59 0.96 9.81
CA GLY A 62 -3.06 1.77 10.94
C GLY A 62 -4.12 2.81 10.56
N ALA A 63 -4.08 3.32 9.32
CA ALA A 63 -5.08 4.21 8.75
C ALA A 63 -6.29 3.48 8.12
N GLY A 64 -6.35 2.14 8.20
CA GLY A 64 -7.42 1.35 7.59
C GLY A 64 -7.33 1.22 6.07
N ILE A 65 -6.13 1.40 5.52
CA ILE A 65 -5.80 1.29 4.10
C ILE A 65 -5.10 -0.06 3.87
N ALA A 66 -5.64 -0.89 2.98
CA ALA A 66 -5.01 -2.15 2.61
C ALA A 66 -3.78 -1.91 1.73
N VAL A 67 -2.65 -2.60 1.99
CA VAL A 67 -1.43 -2.47 1.20
C VAL A 67 -1.24 -3.68 0.30
N ILE A 68 -1.01 -3.41 -0.98
CA ILE A 68 -0.84 -4.41 -2.03
C ILE A 68 0.55 -4.22 -2.64
N ILE A 69 1.39 -5.25 -2.61
CA ILE A 69 2.70 -5.22 -3.27
C ILE A 69 2.53 -5.67 -4.73
N ALA A 70 3.08 -4.92 -5.69
CA ALA A 70 3.09 -5.36 -7.08
C ALA A 70 4.25 -6.34 -7.33
N GLY A 71 3.96 -7.47 -7.97
CA GLY A 71 4.97 -8.44 -8.38
C GLY A 71 5.42 -9.41 -7.29
N ASP A 72 6.48 -9.09 -6.55
CA ASP A 72 7.19 -10.08 -5.72
C ASP A 72 6.42 -10.50 -4.45
N SER A 73 5.85 -11.71 -4.50
CA SER A 73 5.11 -12.32 -3.40
C SER A 73 5.95 -12.58 -2.14
N ARG A 74 7.27 -12.73 -2.27
CA ARG A 74 8.19 -12.92 -1.14
C ARG A 74 8.30 -11.62 -0.35
N ILE A 75 8.42 -10.48 -1.04
CA ILE A 75 8.45 -9.16 -0.40
C ILE A 75 7.10 -8.91 0.27
N ALA A 76 5.98 -9.17 -0.41
CA ALA A 76 4.64 -9.07 0.15
C ALA A 76 4.49 -9.84 1.47
N GLY A 77 4.99 -11.08 1.51
CA GLY A 77 4.99 -11.91 2.72
C GLY A 77 5.88 -11.35 3.84
N ARG A 78 7.07 -10.84 3.54
CA ARG A 78 7.99 -10.29 4.54
C ARG A 78 7.45 -9.02 5.20
N VAL A 79 6.86 -8.13 4.40
CA VAL A 79 6.33 -6.85 4.89
C VAL A 79 4.91 -6.96 5.45
N GLN A 80 4.31 -8.16 5.44
CA GLN A 80 2.95 -8.43 5.90
C GLN A 80 1.89 -7.61 5.14
N ALA A 81 2.04 -7.52 3.82
CA ALA A 81 1.07 -6.87 2.95
C ALA A 81 -0.27 -7.63 2.91
N ASP A 82 -1.36 -6.90 2.67
CA ASP A 82 -2.72 -7.43 2.60
C ASP A 82 -3.02 -8.16 1.28
N GLY A 83 -2.20 -7.92 0.24
CA GLY A 83 -2.37 -8.57 -1.05
C GLY A 83 -1.19 -8.39 -2.00
N ILE A 84 -1.34 -8.99 -3.19
CA ILE A 84 -0.38 -8.89 -4.30
C ILE A 84 -1.14 -8.45 -5.56
N HIS A 85 -0.54 -7.55 -6.35
CA HIS A 85 -0.99 -7.18 -7.68
C HIS A 85 -0.12 -7.86 -8.75
N VAL A 86 -0.75 -8.57 -9.70
CA VAL A 86 -0.11 -9.33 -10.80
C VAL A 86 -0.63 -8.91 -12.16
#